data_AF-A0A1G9J7Z9-F1
#
_entry.id   AF-A0A1G9J7Z9-F1
#
_cell.length_a   1.000
_cell.length_b   1.000
_cell.length_c   1.000
_cell.angle_alpha   90.00
_cell.angle_beta   90.00
_cell.angle_gamma   90.00
#
_symmetry.space_group_name_H-M   'P 1'
#
loop_
_entity.id
_entity.type
_entity.pdbx_description
1 polymer ?
#
loop_
_entity_poly.entity_id
_entity_poly.type
_entity_poly.pdbx_seq_one_letter_code
_entity_poly.pdbx_strand_id
1 'polypeptide(L)'
;MMKAGSYAFGLYLWHWVLLSFYQYHFEDNPDLFVGTAIIIISFVFSWLMTEFIETPIRSMDMGKKSVYVLGSAMVLTLSLIIGLYSYHQSTVTNINGEYLQEDYPGALVIDEDIKVEQRDFIPSFAQAKEDLAESYEDGYIEAKSSNTLNIGEYGVQKDYEHAIALVGSSHSAHWLGALQQFAEEEQIRILNMIQVSSRFSTEHEEGTPQKEWNDKVIQYLNENEQDIDLVVSTADIGNTDFQEPPEGMVEQLNLIGDEIGLPVMAIRDNQRFGFNIVEHFAYGAAKLP
;
A
#
# COMPACT_ATOMS: atom_id res chain seq x y z
N MET A 1 44.76 15.27 -19.43
CA MET A 1 43.56 14.68 -20.07
C MET A 1 43.07 13.56 -19.17
N MET A 2 41.84 13.48 -18.65
CA MET A 2 40.63 14.29 -18.75
C MET A 2 40.11 14.55 -17.32
N LYS A 3 40.17 15.80 -16.80
CA LYS A 3 39.52 16.17 -15.52
C LYS A 3 37.98 16.08 -15.60
N ALA A 4 37.42 16.03 -16.80
CA ALA A 4 35.98 15.93 -17.00
C ALA A 4 35.41 14.56 -16.57
N GLY A 5 36.20 13.48 -16.69
CA GLY A 5 35.75 12.13 -16.33
C GLY A 5 35.57 11.92 -14.82
N SER A 6 36.36 12.61 -13.99
CA SER A 6 36.27 12.47 -12.52
C SER A 6 35.00 13.07 -11.92
N TYR A 7 34.42 14.09 -12.56
CA TYR A 7 33.18 14.71 -12.08
C TYR A 7 31.92 14.07 -12.67
N ALA A 8 32.05 13.18 -13.66
CA ALA A 8 30.90 12.57 -14.32
C ALA A 8 30.06 11.72 -13.37
N PHE A 9 30.71 10.97 -12.46
CA PHE A 9 30.01 10.19 -11.44
C PHE A 9 29.27 11.08 -10.43
N GLY A 10 29.93 12.11 -9.89
CA GLY A 10 29.29 13.05 -8.98
C GLY A 10 28.13 13.80 -9.63
N LEU A 11 28.26 14.15 -10.91
CA LEU A 11 27.19 14.80 -11.66
C LEU A 11 26.00 13.85 -11.86
N TYR A 12 26.27 12.58 -12.22
CA TYR A 12 25.24 11.55 -12.32
C TYR A 12 24.51 11.33 -10.97
N LEU A 13 25.21 11.40 -9.84
CA LEU A 13 24.57 11.27 -8.55
C LEU A 13 23.69 12.49 -8.21
N TRP A 14 24.27 13.70 -8.27
CA TRP A 14 23.61 14.90 -7.77
C TRP A 14 22.47 15.40 -8.65
N HIS A 15 22.53 15.19 -9.97
CA HIS A 15 21.41 15.59 -10.83
C HIS A 15 20.15 14.79 -10.50
N TRP A 16 20.29 13.49 -10.23
CA TRP A 16 19.15 12.65 -9.89
C TRP A 16 18.57 13.05 -8.53
N VAL A 17 19.42 13.24 -7.51
CA VAL A 17 18.98 13.70 -6.18
C VAL A 17 18.21 15.02 -6.28
N LEU A 18 18.78 16.04 -6.93
CA LEU A 18 18.13 17.35 -7.05
C LEU A 18 16.84 17.30 -7.86
N LEU A 19 16.81 16.49 -8.93
CA LEU A 19 15.59 16.29 -9.73
C LEU A 19 14.52 15.58 -8.91
N SER A 20 14.87 14.55 -8.14
CA SER A 20 13.95 13.85 -7.25
C SER A 20 13.38 14.80 -6.19
N PHE A 21 14.20 15.67 -5.58
CA PHE A 21 13.70 16.69 -4.65
C PHE A 21 12.77 17.70 -5.32
N TYR A 22 13.06 18.10 -6.56
CA TYR A 22 12.17 18.98 -7.31
C TYR A 22 10.83 18.30 -7.61
N GLN A 23 10.85 17.07 -8.15
CA GLN A 23 9.65 16.30 -8.47
C GLN A 23 8.85 15.89 -7.24
N TYR A 24 9.50 15.77 -6.07
CA TYR A 24 8.82 15.57 -4.80
C TYR A 24 7.99 16.79 -4.37
N HIS A 25 8.39 18.01 -4.76
CA HIS A 25 7.69 19.23 -4.39
C HIS A 25 6.78 19.80 -5.50
N PHE A 26 7.05 19.44 -6.75
CA PHE A 26 6.33 19.90 -7.93
C PHE A 26 5.94 18.70 -8.80
N GLU A 27 4.67 18.56 -9.12
CA GLU A 27 4.15 17.45 -9.96
C GLU A 27 4.62 17.55 -11.43
N ASP A 28 4.97 18.75 -11.90
CA ASP A 28 5.40 19.01 -13.27
C ASP A 28 6.89 18.76 -13.50
N ASN A 29 7.25 18.45 -14.74
CA ASN A 29 8.65 18.42 -15.15
C ASN A 29 9.25 19.84 -15.06
N PRO A 30 10.54 19.96 -14.66
CA PRO A 30 11.18 21.26 -14.58
C PRO A 30 11.19 21.94 -15.95
N ASP A 31 10.87 23.22 -15.97
CA ASP A 31 11.02 24.02 -17.18
C ASP A 31 12.50 24.14 -17.58
N LEU A 32 12.78 24.75 -18.73
CA LEU A 32 14.15 24.86 -19.23
C LEU A 32 15.06 25.62 -18.24
N PHE A 33 14.54 26.60 -17.50
CA PHE A 33 15.31 27.41 -16.57
C PHE A 33 15.67 26.62 -15.32
N VAL A 34 14.69 25.96 -14.71
CA VAL A 34 14.87 25.13 -13.52
C VAL A 34 15.74 23.93 -13.86
N GLY A 35 15.49 23.26 -14.98
CA GLY A 35 16.32 22.14 -15.43
C GLY A 35 17.79 22.55 -15.60
N THR A 36 18.04 23.72 -16.19
CA THR A 36 19.41 24.26 -16.33
C THR A 36 20.03 24.57 -14.96
N ALA A 37 19.27 25.16 -14.04
CA ALA A 37 19.73 25.43 -12.68
C ALA A 37 20.11 24.16 -11.92
N ILE A 38 19.28 23.10 -12.00
CA ILE A 38 19.55 21.78 -11.41
C ILE A 38 20.88 21.24 -11.91
N ILE A 39 21.14 21.29 -13.22
CA ILE A 39 22.41 20.83 -13.80
C ILE A 39 23.59 21.64 -13.28
N ILE A 40 23.51 22.97 -13.25
CA ILE A 40 24.58 23.83 -12.75
C ILE A 40 24.89 23.51 -11.27
N ILE A 41 23.86 23.39 -10.43
CA ILE A 41 24.04 23.06 -9.00
C ILE A 41 24.64 21.65 -8.85
N SER A 42 24.21 20.69 -9.68
CA SER A 42 24.77 19.33 -9.72
C SER A 42 26.25 19.34 -10.05
N PHE A 43 26.69 20.20 -10.97
CA PHE A 43 28.12 20.38 -11.27
C PHE A 43 28.89 20.95 -10.08
N VAL A 44 28.33 21.94 -9.37
CA VAL A 44 28.96 22.51 -8.16
C VAL A 44 29.11 21.44 -7.08
N PHE A 45 28.06 20.65 -6.81
CA PHE A 45 28.11 19.56 -5.83
C PHE A 45 29.05 18.43 -6.25
N SER A 46 29.06 18.07 -7.54
CA SER A 46 30.03 17.12 -8.07
C SER A 46 31.47 17.59 -7.84
N TRP A 47 31.76 18.86 -8.16
CA TRP A 47 33.08 19.44 -7.93
C TRP A 47 33.47 19.44 -6.45
N LEU A 48 32.57 19.87 -5.56
CA LEU A 48 32.81 19.87 -4.12
C LEU A 48 33.07 18.45 -3.58
N MET A 49 32.25 17.47 -3.96
CA MET A 49 32.40 16.09 -3.53
C MET A 49 33.72 15.49 -4.03
N THR A 50 34.06 15.69 -5.30
CA THR A 50 35.28 15.13 -5.87
C THR A 50 36.55 15.76 -5.28
N GLU A 51 36.59 17.07 -5.05
CA GLU A 51 37.79 17.75 -4.53
C GLU A 51 37.96 17.61 -3.01
N PHE A 52 36.87 17.64 -2.23
CA PHE A 52 36.94 17.65 -0.77
C PHE A 52 36.71 16.29 -0.11
N ILE A 53 36.12 15.32 -0.82
CA ILE A 53 35.82 13.99 -0.26
C ILE A 53 36.58 12.92 -1.05
N GLU A 54 36.32 12.77 -2.34
CA GLU A 54 36.85 11.67 -3.14
C GLU A 54 38.38 11.75 -3.31
N THR A 55 38.91 12.90 -3.73
CA THR A 55 40.34 13.08 -4.00
C THR A 55 41.19 12.90 -2.74
N PRO A 56 40.83 13.48 -1.56
CA PRO A 56 41.55 13.23 -0.32
C PRO A 56 41.55 11.76 0.09
N ILE A 57 40.40 11.08 -0.02
CA ILE A 57 40.29 9.64 0.30
C ILE A 57 41.15 8.81 -0.66
N ARG A 58 41.09 9.09 -1.97
CA ARG A 58 41.85 8.36 -2.99
C ARG A 58 43.36 8.56 -2.88
N SER A 59 43.77 9.75 -2.44
CA SER A 59 45.18 10.09 -2.22
C SER A 59 45.74 9.58 -0.88
N MET A 60 44.90 9.00 -0.03
CA MET A 60 45.31 8.55 1.29
C MET A 60 46.05 7.22 1.21
N ASP A 61 47.23 7.13 1.83
CA ASP A 61 47.95 5.86 1.95
C ASP A 61 47.14 4.86 2.78
N MET A 62 47.06 3.62 2.30
CA MET A 62 46.35 2.49 2.92
C MET A 62 47.06 2.02 4.20
N GLY A 63 47.02 2.84 5.24
CA GLY A 63 47.57 2.58 6.56
C GLY A 63 46.53 2.67 7.68
N LYS A 64 46.95 2.43 8.93
CA LYS A 64 46.06 2.43 10.11
C LYS A 64 45.22 3.71 10.23
N LYS A 65 45.80 4.88 9.94
CA LYS A 65 45.10 6.18 9.99
C LYS A 65 43.93 6.26 9.00
N SER A 66 44.11 5.75 7.78
CA SER A 66 43.05 5.72 6.76
C SER A 66 41.90 4.81 7.19
N VAL A 67 42.22 3.64 7.75
CA VAL A 67 41.21 2.72 8.31
C VAL A 67 40.42 3.37 9.45
N TYR A 68 41.08 4.10 10.35
CA TYR A 68 40.37 4.80 11.43
C TYR A 68 39.48 5.93 10.93
N VAL A 69 39.93 6.72 9.94
CA VAL A 69 39.14 7.84 9.37
C VAL A 69 37.93 7.32 8.59
N LEU A 70 38.11 6.31 7.75
CA LEU A 70 37.00 5.71 6.99
C LEU A 70 36.06 4.93 7.91
N GLY A 71 36.61 4.21 8.88
CA GLY A 71 35.82 3.49 9.89
C GLY A 71 34.99 4.44 10.75
N SER A 72 35.56 5.54 11.22
CA SER A 72 34.80 6.54 12.01
C SER A 72 33.75 7.25 11.16
N ALA A 73 34.05 7.60 9.91
CA ALA A 73 33.07 8.17 8.99
C ALA A 73 31.91 7.19 8.72
N MET A 74 32.21 5.90 8.53
CA MET A 74 31.17 4.88 8.33
C MET A 74 30.31 4.70 9.58
N VAL A 75 30.92 4.64 10.76
CA VAL A 75 30.18 4.56 12.04
C VAL A 75 29.29 5.80 12.22
N LEU A 76 29.81 7.00 11.98
CA LEU A 76 29.02 8.24 12.07
C LEU A 76 27.83 8.25 11.11
N THR A 77 28.04 7.83 9.85
CA THR A 77 26.97 7.72 8.85
C THR A 77 25.92 6.69 9.27
N LEU A 78 26.35 5.50 9.73
CA LEU A 78 25.42 4.47 10.22
C LEU A 78 24.67 4.94 11.46
N SER A 79 25.33 5.62 12.41
CA SER A 79 24.68 6.19 13.58
C SER A 79 23.67 7.27 13.21
N LEU A 80 23.95 8.09 12.20
CA LEU A 80 23.00 9.08 11.69
C LEU A 80 21.79 8.40 11.03
N ILE A 81 22.02 7.38 10.19
CA ILE A 81 20.95 6.61 9.54
C ILE A 81 20.07 5.93 10.60
N ILE A 82 20.67 5.25 11.58
CA ILE A 82 19.96 4.62 12.69
C ILE A 82 19.21 5.66 13.52
N GLY A 83 19.81 6.82 13.79
CA GLY A 83 19.18 7.91 14.53
C GLY A 83 17.96 8.48 13.80
N LEU A 84 18.07 8.72 12.49
CA LEU A 84 16.96 9.17 11.64
C LEU A 84 15.87 8.11 11.53
N TYR A 85 16.23 6.83 11.37
CA TYR A 85 15.28 5.73 11.32
C TYR A 85 14.53 5.58 12.66
N SER A 86 15.24 5.59 13.79
CA SER A 86 14.60 5.53 15.11
C SER A 86 13.72 6.75 15.38
N TYR A 87 14.14 7.95 14.95
CA TYR A 87 13.31 9.15 15.04
C TYR A 87 12.04 8.99 14.21
N HIS A 88 12.16 8.56 12.94
CA HIS A 88 11.02 8.25 12.08
C HIS A 88 10.06 7.28 12.76
N GLN A 89 10.55 6.11 13.22
CA GLN A 89 9.73 5.12 13.91
C GLN A 89 9.06 5.65 15.19
N SER A 90 9.67 6.62 15.89
CA SER A 90 9.04 7.24 17.06
C SER A 90 7.95 8.27 16.72
N THR A 91 7.93 8.75 15.48
CA THR A 91 6.96 9.74 14.99
C THR A 91 5.82 9.10 14.21
N VAL A 92 5.99 7.85 13.78
CA VAL A 92 4.96 7.00 13.18
C VAL A 92 3.85 6.82 14.23
N THR A 93 2.67 7.40 13.96
CA THR A 93 1.47 7.21 14.79
C THR A 93 1.17 5.73 14.87
N ASN A 94 0.89 5.22 16.08
CA ASN A 94 0.45 3.84 16.26
C ASN A 94 -0.94 3.70 15.62
N ILE A 95 -0.98 3.03 14.47
CA ILE A 95 -2.18 2.93 13.63
C ILE A 95 -3.22 1.99 14.27
N ASN A 96 -2.80 1.21 15.27
CA ASN A 96 -3.62 0.24 16.00
C ASN A 96 -4.32 0.85 17.23
N GLY A 97 -4.36 2.17 17.36
CA GLY A 97 -5.14 2.81 18.42
C GLY A 97 -6.63 2.72 18.12
N GLU A 98 -7.46 2.47 19.14
CA GLU A 98 -8.90 2.67 19.02
C GLU A 98 -9.17 4.13 18.67
N TYR A 99 -9.56 4.39 17.42
CA TYR A 99 -9.98 5.72 17.01
C TYR A 99 -11.38 5.97 17.56
N LEU A 100 -11.50 6.97 18.43
CA LEU A 100 -12.82 7.40 18.87
C LEU A 100 -13.56 7.96 17.66
N GLN A 101 -14.66 7.31 17.30
CA GLN A 101 -15.57 7.75 16.24
C GLN A 101 -16.04 9.20 16.45
N GLU A 102 -16.09 9.67 17.70
CA GLU A 102 -16.37 11.08 18.04
C GLU A 102 -15.37 12.07 17.44
N ASP A 103 -14.10 11.67 17.32
CA ASP A 103 -13.02 12.54 16.83
C ASP A 103 -12.80 12.40 15.31
N TYR A 104 -13.08 11.21 14.76
CA TYR A 104 -12.93 10.88 13.34
C TYR A 104 -14.20 10.19 12.79
N PRO A 105 -15.35 10.89 12.69
CA PRO A 105 -16.63 10.26 12.31
C PRO A 105 -16.72 9.87 10.82
N GLY A 106 -15.70 10.19 10.01
CA GLY A 106 -15.64 9.77 8.62
C GLY A 106 -16.87 10.18 7.80
N ALA A 107 -17.50 9.20 7.14
CA ALA A 107 -18.67 9.42 6.30
C ALA A 107 -19.93 9.87 7.08
N LEU A 108 -19.99 9.62 8.40
CA LEU A 108 -21.14 10.01 9.23
C LEU A 108 -21.33 11.52 9.32
N VAL A 109 -20.30 12.32 9.03
CA VAL A 109 -20.41 13.78 8.92
C VAL A 109 -21.49 14.19 7.92
N ILE A 110 -21.63 13.46 6.82
CA ILE A 110 -22.60 13.76 5.76
C ILE A 110 -23.99 13.26 6.14
N ASP A 111 -24.07 12.06 6.72
CA ASP A 111 -25.34 11.42 7.04
C ASP A 111 -26.05 12.06 8.24
N GLU A 112 -25.29 12.37 9.29
CA GLU A 112 -25.81 12.88 10.57
C GLU A 112 -25.63 14.40 10.74
N ASP A 113 -25.09 15.11 9.73
CA ASP A 113 -24.78 16.55 9.77
C ASP A 113 -23.92 16.94 11.00
N ILE A 114 -22.96 16.05 11.36
CA ILE A 114 -22.07 16.23 12.51
C ILE A 114 -21.07 17.34 12.21
N LYS A 115 -20.96 18.32 13.11
CA LYS A 115 -19.91 19.34 13.04
C LYS A 115 -18.62 18.82 13.67
N VAL A 116 -17.61 18.63 12.83
CA VAL A 116 -16.27 18.24 13.25
C VAL A 116 -15.31 19.42 13.20
N GLU A 117 -14.43 19.50 14.20
CA GLU A 117 -13.26 20.38 14.13
C GLU A 117 -12.20 19.76 13.22
N GLN A 118 -11.46 20.60 12.48
CA GLN A 118 -10.33 20.09 11.70
C GLN A 118 -9.24 19.57 12.63
N ARG A 119 -8.80 18.35 12.37
CA ARG A 119 -7.70 17.67 13.06
C ARG A 119 -6.72 17.10 12.05
N ASP A 120 -5.56 16.72 12.55
CA ASP A 120 -4.57 16.00 11.75
C ASP A 120 -5.13 14.65 11.30
N PHE A 121 -4.86 14.29 10.03
CA PHE A 121 -5.29 13.02 9.45
C PHE A 121 -4.57 11.84 10.10
N ILE A 122 -5.32 10.76 10.36
CA ILE A 122 -4.77 9.50 10.85
C ILE A 122 -5.26 8.35 9.95
N PRO A 123 -4.36 7.45 9.49
CA PRO A 123 -2.90 7.58 9.55
C PRO A 123 -2.43 8.84 8.82
N SER A 124 -1.21 9.30 9.12
CA SER A 124 -0.63 10.42 8.38
C SER A 124 -0.50 10.07 6.89
N PHE A 125 -0.46 11.07 6.01
CA PHE A 125 -0.32 10.81 4.56
C PHE A 125 0.92 9.97 4.20
N ALA A 126 2.01 10.09 4.96
CA ALA A 126 3.20 9.28 4.75
C ALA A 126 2.95 7.78 5.03
N GLN A 127 2.12 7.49 6.03
CA GLN A 127 1.81 6.14 6.50
C GLN A 127 0.59 5.53 5.80
N ALA A 128 -0.29 6.33 5.19
CA ALA A 128 -1.54 5.86 4.59
C ALA A 128 -1.34 4.76 3.53
N LYS A 129 -0.16 4.69 2.90
CA LYS A 129 0.18 3.63 1.93
C LYS A 129 0.52 2.29 2.59
N GLU A 130 0.95 2.33 3.84
CA GLU A 130 1.36 1.18 4.64
C GLU A 130 0.20 0.65 5.50
N ASP A 131 -0.90 1.41 5.59
CA ASP A 131 -2.13 1.02 6.26
C ASP A 131 -2.92 0.01 5.40
N LEU A 132 -2.51 -1.25 5.50
CA LEU A 132 -3.08 -2.38 4.77
C LEU A 132 -3.79 -3.33 5.75
N ALA A 133 -4.71 -4.14 5.21
CA ALA A 133 -5.36 -5.17 6.00
C ALA A 133 -4.34 -6.15 6.61
N GLU A 134 -4.60 -6.62 7.84
CA GLU A 134 -3.71 -7.53 8.62
C GLU A 134 -3.23 -8.73 7.81
N SER A 135 -4.07 -9.26 6.91
CA SER A 135 -3.74 -10.37 6.00
C SER A 135 -2.50 -10.17 5.12
N TYR A 136 -2.11 -8.91 4.87
CA TYR A 136 -0.89 -8.60 4.12
C TYR A 136 0.39 -8.82 4.94
N GLU A 137 0.31 -8.73 6.28
CA GLU A 137 1.46 -8.88 7.18
C GLU A 137 1.71 -10.34 7.56
N ASP A 138 0.65 -11.11 7.79
CA ASP A 138 0.72 -12.50 8.26
C ASP A 138 0.83 -13.55 7.12
N GLY A 139 0.66 -13.11 5.86
CA GLY A 139 0.88 -13.93 4.67
C GLY A 139 -0.34 -14.70 4.17
N TYR A 140 -1.56 -14.37 4.61
CA TYR A 140 -2.80 -14.95 4.09
C TYR A 140 -3.32 -14.25 2.82
N ILE A 141 -2.41 -13.75 1.99
CA ILE A 141 -2.68 -13.14 0.68
C ILE A 141 -1.96 -13.92 -0.41
N GLU A 142 -2.73 -14.41 -1.39
CA GLU A 142 -2.19 -15.14 -2.53
C GLU A 142 -1.84 -14.21 -3.69
N ALA A 143 -0.67 -14.40 -4.30
CA ALA A 143 -0.34 -13.72 -5.56
C ALA A 143 -1.09 -14.39 -6.73
N LYS A 144 -1.43 -13.63 -7.79
CA LYS A 144 -2.05 -14.20 -9.02
C LYS A 144 -1.29 -15.35 -9.69
N SER A 145 -0.01 -15.52 -9.39
CA SER A 145 0.83 -16.61 -9.90
C SER A 145 0.73 -17.88 -9.04
N SER A 146 0.13 -17.78 -7.86
CA SER A 146 -0.08 -18.88 -6.92
C SER A 146 -1.43 -19.53 -7.21
N ASN A 147 -1.47 -20.86 -7.13
CA ASN A 147 -2.70 -21.65 -7.17
C ASN A 147 -3.05 -22.21 -5.78
N THR A 148 -2.31 -21.86 -4.73
CA THR A 148 -2.59 -22.35 -3.36
C THR A 148 -3.77 -21.60 -2.77
N LEU A 149 -4.61 -22.31 -2.02
CA LEU A 149 -5.68 -21.71 -1.23
C LEU A 149 -5.24 -21.71 0.23
N ASN A 150 -4.70 -20.58 0.68
CA ASN A 150 -4.51 -20.31 2.10
C ASN A 150 -5.74 -19.54 2.63
N ILE A 151 -6.26 -19.98 3.77
CA ILE A 151 -7.44 -19.39 4.42
C ILE A 151 -6.99 -18.76 5.73
N GLY A 152 -7.06 -17.43 5.80
CA GLY A 152 -6.80 -16.69 7.04
C GLY A 152 -8.03 -16.66 7.92
N GLU A 153 -7.84 -16.69 9.24
CA GLU A 153 -8.93 -16.66 10.22
C GLU A 153 -8.84 -15.42 11.11
N TYR A 154 -9.83 -14.53 11.00
CA TYR A 154 -9.89 -13.26 11.73
C TYR A 154 -11.20 -13.12 12.51
N GLY A 155 -11.29 -12.07 13.32
CA GLY A 155 -12.43 -11.86 14.22
C GLY A 155 -12.42 -12.86 15.37
N VAL A 156 -13.58 -13.41 15.70
CA VAL A 156 -13.75 -14.34 16.81
C VAL A 156 -13.41 -15.76 16.38
N GLN A 157 -12.25 -16.27 16.82
CA GLN A 157 -11.75 -17.60 16.40
C GLN A 157 -12.34 -18.78 17.21
N LYS A 158 -12.96 -18.52 18.36
CA LYS A 158 -13.52 -19.54 19.26
C LYS A 158 -14.87 -19.09 19.78
N ASP A 159 -15.80 -20.04 19.94
CA ASP A 159 -17.14 -19.77 20.45
C ASP A 159 -17.86 -18.65 19.65
N TYR A 160 -17.64 -18.62 18.33
CA TYR A 160 -18.33 -17.74 17.39
C TYR A 160 -19.75 -18.24 17.15
N GLU A 161 -20.69 -17.32 16.91
CA GLU A 161 -22.07 -17.63 16.57
C GLU A 161 -22.29 -17.66 15.05
N HIS A 162 -21.48 -16.88 14.32
CA HIS A 162 -21.59 -16.70 12.88
C HIS A 162 -20.23 -16.88 12.19
N ALA A 163 -20.25 -17.34 10.95
CA ALA A 163 -19.07 -17.47 10.11
C ALA A 163 -19.30 -16.82 8.75
N ILE A 164 -18.40 -15.92 8.35
CA ILE A 164 -18.44 -15.26 7.05
C ILE A 164 -17.18 -15.57 6.25
N ALA A 165 -17.33 -15.71 4.94
CA ALA A 165 -16.22 -15.86 4.01
C ALA A 165 -15.98 -14.55 3.26
N LEU A 166 -14.84 -13.89 3.51
CA LEU A 166 -14.40 -12.75 2.71
C LEU A 166 -13.58 -13.28 1.53
N VAL A 167 -14.16 -13.18 0.34
CA VAL A 167 -13.62 -13.81 -0.87
C VAL A 167 -13.35 -12.76 -1.94
N GLY A 168 -12.16 -12.82 -2.56
CA GLY A 168 -11.93 -12.12 -3.81
C GLY A 168 -10.49 -11.73 -4.06
N SER A 169 -10.26 -10.45 -4.33
CA SER A 169 -8.95 -9.91 -4.72
C SER A 169 -8.47 -8.80 -3.79
N SER A 170 -7.49 -7.99 -4.22
CA SER A 170 -6.97 -6.87 -3.42
C SER A 170 -8.05 -5.88 -3.00
N HIS A 171 -9.09 -5.71 -3.82
CA HIS A 171 -10.22 -4.82 -3.50
C HIS A 171 -11.13 -5.41 -2.41
N SER A 172 -11.32 -6.73 -2.40
CA SER A 172 -12.06 -7.42 -1.34
C SER A 172 -11.26 -7.42 -0.03
N ALA A 173 -9.92 -7.53 -0.09
CA ALA A 173 -9.05 -7.50 1.07
C ALA A 173 -9.21 -6.25 1.94
N HIS A 174 -9.54 -5.10 1.34
CA HIS A 174 -9.76 -3.85 2.07
C HIS A 174 -10.94 -3.92 3.06
N TRP A 175 -11.88 -4.84 2.85
CA TRP A 175 -13.05 -4.99 3.71
C TRP A 175 -12.76 -5.76 5.00
N LEU A 176 -11.60 -6.41 5.13
CA LEU A 176 -11.25 -7.20 6.30
C LEU A 176 -11.30 -6.36 7.59
N GLY A 177 -10.66 -5.19 7.60
CA GLY A 177 -10.63 -4.32 8.78
C GLY A 177 -12.01 -3.81 9.20
N ALA A 178 -12.89 -3.52 8.23
CA ALA A 178 -14.27 -3.14 8.53
C ALA A 178 -15.06 -4.32 9.12
N LEU A 179 -14.92 -5.52 8.56
CA LEU A 179 -15.58 -6.72 9.08
C LEU A 179 -15.07 -7.10 10.48
N GLN A 180 -13.78 -6.90 10.76
CA GLN A 180 -13.21 -7.14 12.09
C GLN A 180 -13.83 -6.26 13.18
N GLN A 181 -14.22 -5.02 12.88
CA GLN A 181 -14.89 -4.14 13.86
C GLN A 181 -16.24 -4.71 14.31
N PHE A 182 -17.04 -5.22 13.39
CA PHE A 182 -18.34 -5.83 13.72
C PHE A 182 -18.20 -7.26 14.27
N ALA A 183 -17.07 -7.92 13.99
CA ALA A 183 -16.89 -9.32 14.38
C ALA A 183 -16.86 -9.54 15.89
N GLU A 184 -16.32 -8.59 16.66
CA GLU A 184 -16.31 -8.68 18.12
C GLU A 184 -17.71 -8.50 18.72
N GLU A 185 -18.50 -7.58 18.18
CA GLU A 185 -19.85 -7.28 18.66
C GLU A 185 -20.84 -8.40 18.35
N GLU A 186 -20.73 -9.01 17.17
CA GLU A 186 -21.66 -10.01 16.64
C GLU A 186 -21.12 -11.46 16.69
N GLN A 187 -20.00 -11.68 17.40
CA GLN A 187 -19.35 -12.99 17.54
C GLN A 187 -19.09 -13.71 16.20
N ILE A 188 -18.52 -12.99 15.23
CA ILE A 188 -18.30 -13.49 13.86
C ILE A 188 -16.87 -14.01 13.69
N ARG A 189 -16.74 -15.20 13.10
CA ARG A 189 -15.49 -15.70 12.51
C ARG A 189 -15.39 -15.29 11.05
N ILE A 190 -14.24 -14.77 10.64
CA ILE A 190 -13.99 -14.34 9.27
C ILE A 190 -12.99 -15.29 8.61
N LEU A 191 -13.41 -15.96 7.53
CA LEU A 191 -12.57 -16.77 6.66
C LEU A 191 -12.11 -15.92 5.46
N ASN A 192 -10.86 -15.47 5.47
CA ASN A 192 -10.29 -14.63 4.43
C ASN A 192 -9.65 -15.47 3.33
N MET A 193 -10.16 -15.36 2.11
CA MET A 193 -9.68 -16.06 0.91
C MET A 193 -9.44 -15.05 -0.21
N ILE A 194 -8.19 -14.58 -0.34
CA ILE A 194 -7.85 -13.49 -1.24
C ILE A 194 -6.72 -13.88 -2.21
N GLN A 195 -6.93 -13.62 -3.49
CA GLN A 195 -5.88 -13.63 -4.52
C GLN A 195 -5.73 -12.26 -5.18
N VAL A 196 -4.63 -11.56 -4.87
CA VAL A 196 -4.37 -10.20 -5.37
C VAL A 196 -3.89 -10.19 -6.81
N SER A 197 -4.08 -9.04 -7.48
CA SER A 197 -3.75 -8.86 -8.90
C SER A 197 -4.49 -9.80 -9.86
N SER A 198 -5.61 -10.35 -9.40
CA SER A 198 -6.53 -11.22 -10.13
C SER A 198 -7.97 -10.75 -9.89
N ARG A 199 -8.93 -11.35 -10.58
CA ARG A 199 -10.37 -11.16 -10.32
C ARG A 199 -10.94 -12.45 -9.76
N PHE A 200 -11.99 -12.35 -8.95
CA PHE A 200 -12.82 -13.50 -8.61
C PHE A 200 -13.94 -13.57 -9.65
N SER A 201 -13.78 -14.46 -10.63
CA SER A 201 -14.52 -14.44 -11.90
C SER A 201 -14.45 -15.78 -12.62
N THR A 202 -15.51 -16.11 -13.37
CA THR A 202 -15.59 -17.30 -14.24
C THR A 202 -14.73 -17.20 -15.51
N GLU A 203 -14.23 -16.00 -15.86
CA GLU A 203 -13.59 -15.70 -17.14
C GLU A 203 -12.10 -16.11 -17.24
N HIS A 204 -11.54 -16.81 -16.26
CA HIS A 204 -10.13 -17.20 -16.31
C HIS A 204 -9.88 -18.37 -17.26
N GLU A 205 -8.77 -18.30 -18.00
CA GLU A 205 -8.36 -19.38 -18.91
C GLU A 205 -8.01 -20.66 -18.13
N GLU A 206 -8.41 -21.82 -18.66
CA GLU A 206 -8.09 -23.13 -18.09
C GLU A 206 -6.59 -23.37 -17.97
N GLY A 207 -6.17 -23.97 -16.85
CA GLY A 207 -4.76 -24.21 -16.53
C GLY A 207 -3.97 -22.98 -16.06
N THR A 208 -4.64 -21.86 -15.81
CA THR A 208 -4.02 -20.69 -15.16
C THR A 208 -4.11 -20.81 -13.62
N PRO A 209 -3.12 -20.29 -12.86
CA PRO A 209 -3.20 -20.29 -11.40
C PRO A 209 -4.43 -19.55 -10.85
N GLN A 210 -4.93 -18.55 -11.57
CA GLN A 210 -6.13 -17.80 -11.22
C GLN A 210 -7.38 -18.69 -11.31
N LYS A 211 -7.53 -19.44 -12.41
CA LYS A 211 -8.63 -20.39 -12.57
C LYS A 211 -8.60 -21.47 -11.49
N GLU A 212 -7.45 -22.09 -11.29
CA GLU A 212 -7.28 -23.13 -10.26
C GLU A 212 -7.57 -22.62 -8.85
N TRP A 213 -7.21 -21.37 -8.54
CA TRP A 213 -7.53 -20.76 -7.26
C TRP A 213 -9.04 -20.49 -7.10
N ASN A 214 -9.68 -19.90 -8.14
CA ASN A 214 -11.13 -19.65 -8.14
C ASN A 214 -11.91 -20.96 -7.94
N ASP A 215 -11.51 -22.04 -8.63
CA ASP A 215 -12.12 -23.36 -8.49
C ASP A 215 -11.98 -23.92 -7.08
N LYS A 216 -10.80 -23.77 -6.45
CA LYS A 216 -10.57 -24.21 -5.07
C LYS A 216 -11.42 -23.44 -4.07
N VAL A 217 -11.61 -22.14 -4.28
CA VAL A 217 -12.48 -21.33 -3.43
C VAL A 217 -13.93 -21.81 -3.55
N ILE A 218 -14.44 -21.99 -4.77
CA ILE A 218 -15.80 -22.50 -4.98
C ILE A 218 -15.97 -23.90 -4.38
N GLN A 219 -14.99 -24.78 -4.58
CA GLN A 219 -14.98 -26.10 -3.98
C GLN A 219 -15.03 -26.02 -2.45
N TYR A 220 -14.21 -25.16 -1.83
CA TYR A 220 -14.20 -24.97 -0.38
C TYR A 220 -15.54 -24.46 0.14
N LEU A 221 -16.13 -23.43 -0.50
CA LEU A 221 -17.44 -22.90 -0.13
C LEU A 221 -18.53 -23.98 -0.21
N ASN A 222 -18.50 -24.81 -1.25
CA ASN A 222 -19.46 -25.90 -1.42
C ASN A 222 -19.25 -27.05 -0.40
N GLU A 223 -18.00 -27.39 -0.09
CA GLU A 223 -17.70 -28.43 0.91
C GLU A 223 -18.03 -28.00 2.35
N ASN A 224 -18.06 -26.69 2.62
CA ASN A 224 -18.28 -26.11 3.95
C ASN A 224 -19.55 -25.22 3.99
N GLU A 225 -20.52 -25.44 3.09
CA GLU A 225 -21.76 -24.64 2.98
C GLU A 225 -22.50 -24.55 4.32
N GLN A 226 -22.49 -25.64 5.10
CA GLN A 226 -23.20 -25.69 6.40
C GLN A 226 -22.52 -24.91 7.52
N ASP A 227 -21.25 -24.53 7.33
CA ASP A 227 -20.42 -23.86 8.33
C ASP A 227 -20.19 -22.38 7.99
N ILE A 228 -20.82 -21.85 6.93
CA ILE A 228 -20.67 -20.48 6.44
C ILE A 228 -22.05 -19.84 6.30
N ASP A 229 -22.27 -18.71 6.96
CA ASP A 229 -23.55 -17.99 6.95
C ASP A 229 -23.65 -16.96 5.81
N LEU A 230 -22.50 -16.41 5.38
CA LEU A 230 -22.45 -15.33 4.40
C LEU A 230 -21.13 -15.31 3.63
N VAL A 231 -21.20 -15.11 2.32
CA VAL A 231 -20.03 -14.78 1.49
C VAL A 231 -20.03 -13.30 1.17
N VAL A 232 -18.92 -12.62 1.49
CA VAL A 232 -18.71 -11.20 1.22
C VAL A 232 -17.68 -11.06 0.10
N SER A 233 -18.02 -10.32 -0.96
CA SER A 233 -17.12 -10.07 -2.08
C SER A 233 -17.43 -8.76 -2.80
N THR A 234 -16.42 -8.21 -3.48
CA THR A 234 -16.61 -7.05 -4.36
C THR A 234 -17.21 -7.46 -5.69
N ALA A 235 -18.21 -6.72 -6.17
CA ALA A 235 -18.98 -7.07 -7.36
C ALA A 235 -18.50 -6.40 -8.65
N ASP A 236 -17.72 -5.32 -8.58
CA ASP A 236 -17.22 -4.61 -9.75
C ASP A 236 -15.72 -4.29 -9.66
N ILE A 237 -15.21 -3.47 -10.58
CA ILE A 237 -13.77 -3.13 -10.70
C ILE A 237 -13.45 -1.66 -10.36
N GLY A 238 -14.42 -0.92 -9.82
CA GLY A 238 -14.23 0.46 -9.36
C GLY A 238 -13.92 1.48 -10.45
N ASN A 239 -14.12 1.14 -11.73
CA ASN A 239 -13.79 2.01 -12.87
C ASN A 239 -15.06 2.65 -13.43
N THR A 240 -15.13 3.99 -13.38
CA THR A 240 -16.29 4.78 -13.84
C THR A 240 -16.61 4.65 -15.32
N ASP A 241 -15.65 4.24 -16.13
CA ASP A 241 -15.87 3.97 -17.56
C ASP A 241 -16.69 2.70 -17.80
N PHE A 242 -16.76 1.82 -16.80
CA PHE A 242 -17.55 0.59 -16.81
C PHE A 242 -18.74 0.76 -15.87
N GLN A 243 -19.91 1.05 -16.45
CA GLN A 243 -21.13 1.29 -15.67
C GLN A 243 -21.69 0.02 -15.03
N GLU A 244 -21.45 -1.13 -15.64
CA GLU A 244 -21.95 -2.44 -15.19
C GLU A 244 -20.79 -3.31 -14.68
N PRO A 245 -21.04 -4.16 -13.67
CA PRO A 245 -20.14 -5.22 -13.26
C PRO A 245 -19.70 -6.12 -14.43
N PRO A 246 -18.43 -6.58 -14.47
CA PRO A 246 -18.01 -7.59 -15.44
C PRO A 246 -18.85 -8.87 -15.32
N GLU A 247 -19.26 -9.43 -16.46
CA GLU A 247 -20.16 -10.59 -16.52
C GLU A 247 -19.61 -11.78 -15.72
N GLY A 248 -18.34 -12.14 -15.89
CA GLY A 248 -17.77 -13.26 -15.13
C GLY A 248 -17.73 -13.08 -13.62
N MET A 249 -17.68 -11.84 -13.10
CA MET A 249 -17.79 -11.60 -11.65
C MET A 249 -19.21 -11.82 -11.16
N VAL A 250 -20.20 -11.37 -11.94
CA VAL A 250 -21.62 -11.58 -11.65
C VAL A 250 -21.97 -13.07 -11.67
N GLU A 251 -21.52 -13.79 -12.70
CA GLU A 251 -21.71 -15.24 -12.80
C GLU A 251 -21.09 -15.97 -11.60
N GLN A 252 -19.87 -15.59 -11.20
CA GLN A 252 -19.18 -16.20 -10.07
C GLN A 252 -19.96 -16.04 -8.75
N LEU A 253 -20.51 -14.84 -8.51
CA LEU A 253 -21.30 -14.58 -7.29
C LEU A 253 -22.68 -15.24 -7.34
N ASN A 254 -23.33 -15.26 -8.51
CA ASN A 254 -24.60 -15.96 -8.69
C ASN A 254 -24.43 -17.47 -8.51
N LEU A 255 -23.33 -18.07 -8.97
CA LEU A 255 -23.03 -19.48 -8.73
C LEU A 255 -23.04 -19.83 -7.24
N ILE A 256 -22.49 -18.95 -6.40
CA ILE A 256 -22.48 -19.14 -4.94
C ILE A 256 -23.90 -19.10 -4.36
N GLY A 257 -24.71 -18.11 -4.77
CA GLY A 257 -26.08 -17.98 -4.28
C GLY A 257 -27.04 -19.06 -4.80
N ASP A 258 -26.98 -19.33 -6.10
CA ASP A 258 -27.96 -20.13 -6.82
C ASP A 258 -27.62 -21.63 -6.80
N GLU A 259 -26.34 -21.99 -6.88
CA GLU A 259 -25.91 -23.39 -6.94
C GLU A 259 -25.41 -23.93 -5.59
N ILE A 260 -24.61 -23.14 -4.86
CA ILE A 260 -24.13 -23.53 -3.53
C ILE A 260 -25.19 -23.26 -2.46
N GLY A 261 -26.03 -22.24 -2.61
CA GLY A 261 -27.07 -21.91 -1.64
C GLY A 261 -26.62 -20.98 -0.51
N LEU A 262 -25.41 -20.40 -0.61
CA LEU A 262 -24.89 -19.46 0.38
C LEU A 262 -25.36 -18.03 0.10
N PRO A 263 -25.86 -17.29 1.11
CA PRO A 263 -26.12 -15.86 0.95
C PRO A 263 -24.86 -15.10 0.51
N VAL A 264 -25.02 -14.14 -0.40
CA VAL A 264 -23.92 -13.31 -0.92
C VAL A 264 -24.18 -11.84 -0.62
N MET A 265 -23.26 -11.20 0.10
CA MET A 265 -23.15 -9.75 0.22
C MET A 265 -22.20 -9.24 -0.86
N ALA A 266 -22.79 -8.82 -1.98
CA ALA A 266 -22.08 -8.21 -3.09
C ALA A 266 -21.85 -6.72 -2.82
N ILE A 267 -20.60 -6.32 -2.66
CA ILE A 267 -20.22 -4.94 -2.34
C ILE A 267 -19.76 -4.22 -3.61
N ARG A 268 -20.27 -3.01 -3.84
CA ARG A 268 -19.77 -2.14 -4.91
C ARG A 268 -18.33 -1.70 -4.59
N ASP A 269 -17.43 -1.82 -5.55
CA ASP A 269 -16.01 -1.54 -5.30
C ASP A 269 -15.76 -0.04 -5.07
N ASN A 270 -14.60 0.28 -4.50
CA ASN A 270 -14.17 1.65 -4.29
C ASN A 270 -13.87 2.36 -5.63
N GLN A 271 -14.21 3.64 -5.70
CA GLN A 271 -13.96 4.42 -6.91
C GLN A 271 -12.46 4.58 -7.14
N ARG A 272 -12.01 4.28 -8.36
CA ARG A 272 -10.65 4.59 -8.81
C ARG A 272 -10.58 6.04 -9.24
N PHE A 273 -9.69 6.80 -8.61
CA PHE A 273 -9.41 8.19 -8.96
C PHE A 273 -8.26 8.24 -9.97
N GLY A 274 -8.33 9.19 -10.91
CA GLY A 274 -7.25 9.45 -11.88
C GLY A 274 -6.00 10.10 -11.28
N PHE A 275 -5.96 10.28 -9.96
CA PHE A 275 -4.88 10.88 -9.20
C PHE A 275 -4.72 10.15 -7.85
N ASN A 276 -3.55 10.30 -7.23
CA ASN A 276 -3.31 9.75 -5.89
C ASN A 276 -4.01 10.62 -4.84
N ILE A 277 -5.03 10.07 -4.18
CA ILE A 277 -5.84 10.79 -3.19
C ILE A 277 -4.96 11.33 -2.04
N VAL A 278 -4.04 10.50 -1.54
CA VAL A 278 -3.16 10.83 -0.41
C VAL A 278 -2.24 12.00 -0.76
N GLU A 279 -1.61 11.94 -1.95
CA GLU A 279 -0.77 13.04 -2.44
C GLU A 279 -1.59 14.31 -2.69
N HIS A 280 -2.78 14.17 -3.26
CA HIS A 280 -3.68 15.30 -3.51
C HIS A 280 -4.06 16.03 -2.22
N PHE A 281 -4.34 15.32 -1.12
CA PHE A 281 -4.60 15.98 0.16
C PHE A 281 -3.33 16.54 0.82
N ALA A 282 -2.18 15.86 0.69
CA ALA A 282 -0.92 16.33 1.24
C ALA A 282 -0.41 17.63 0.59
N TYR A 283 -0.59 17.79 -0.73
CA TYR A 283 -0.04 18.92 -1.50
C TYR A 283 -1.12 19.89 -2.04
N GLY A 284 -2.36 19.43 -2.19
CA GLY A 284 -3.48 20.17 -2.79
C GLY A 284 -4.36 20.93 -1.80
N ALA A 285 -4.16 20.80 -0.48
CA ALA A 285 -4.94 21.49 0.55
C ALA A 285 -4.88 23.03 0.48
N ALA A 286 -4.06 23.61 -0.40
CA ALA A 286 -4.09 25.05 -0.70
C ALA A 286 -5.30 25.49 -1.54
N LYS A 287 -6.10 24.59 -2.13
CA LYS A 287 -7.29 24.94 -2.93
C LYS A 287 -8.39 23.88 -2.87
N LEU A 288 -9.18 23.89 -1.80
CA LEU A 288 -10.58 23.50 -1.93
C LEU A 288 -11.39 24.79 -2.20
N PRO A 289 -12.32 24.80 -3.16
CA PRO A 289 -13.19 25.95 -3.43
C PRO A 289 -14.10 26.30 -2.25
#